data_AF-A0A7S0BGR6-F1
#
_entry.id   AF-A0A7S0BGR6-F1
#
_cell.length_a   1.000
_cell.length_b   1.000
_cell.length_c   1.000
_cell.angle_alpha   90.00
_cell.angle_beta   90.00
_cell.angle_gamma   90.00
#
_symmetry.space_group_name_H-M   'P 1'
#
loop_
_entity.id
_entity.type
_entity.pdbx_description
1 polymer ?
#
loop_
_entity_poly.entity_id
_entity_poly.type
_entity_poly.pdbx_seq_one_letter_code
_entity_poly.pdbx_strand_id
1 'polypeptide(L)'
;MALKPTRVSLKMKERAMDGTSYSWKPVAYTVTGASGELKSRMPENPDELRLMNLSLYHRALKQLPGLREEYALPFTEDALVNAIRYKFEKYRDTSDLRIAAVLHHRGKLELEEMAQNLKTSTEVINTIREGEEMSMARERQSQMSKFPGEEKSKRLLQLKKWHESGIIPRSVTTWDQFLLWRVEETRKFETFATESGLFSAEDLEENKKRASTYCSIM
;
A
#
# COMPACT_ATOMS: atom_id res chain seq x y z
N MET A 1 -13.50 -29.29 -35.00
CA MET A 1 -12.80 -28.45 -36.00
C MET A 1 -11.80 -27.58 -35.26
N ALA A 2 -10.50 -27.83 -35.39
CA ALA A 2 -9.47 -27.06 -34.71
C ALA A 2 -9.16 -25.78 -35.51
N LEU A 3 -9.35 -24.61 -34.89
CA LEU A 3 -9.06 -23.31 -35.49
C LEU A 3 -7.55 -23.15 -35.65
N LYS A 4 -7.09 -22.99 -36.90
CA LYS A 4 -5.68 -22.69 -37.20
C LYS A 4 -5.38 -21.24 -36.75
N PRO A 5 -4.29 -20.99 -36.01
CA PRO A 5 -3.95 -19.64 -35.56
C PRO A 5 -3.54 -18.75 -36.75
N THR A 6 -4.25 -17.64 -36.92
CA THR A 6 -3.97 -16.63 -37.94
C THR A 6 -2.76 -15.80 -37.51
N ARG A 7 -1.63 -15.92 -38.21
CA ARG A 7 -0.45 -15.06 -38.00
C ARG A 7 -0.69 -13.68 -38.59
N VAL A 8 -0.92 -12.69 -37.73
CA VAL A 8 -0.92 -11.27 -38.14
C VAL A 8 0.53 -10.78 -38.16
N SER A 9 1.02 -10.41 -39.33
CA SER A 9 2.39 -9.90 -39.53
C SER A 9 2.33 -8.38 -39.72
N LEU A 10 2.59 -7.60 -38.66
CA LEU A 10 2.70 -6.14 -38.76
C LEU A 10 4.10 -5.78 -39.30
N LYS A 11 4.15 -5.14 -40.47
CA LYS A 11 5.38 -4.60 -41.07
C LYS A 11 5.57 -3.15 -40.60
N MET A 12 6.35 -2.91 -39.56
CA MET A 12 6.86 -1.57 -39.25
C MET A 12 8.08 -1.28 -40.12
N LYS A 13 8.12 -0.07 -40.69
CA LYS A 13 9.14 0.38 -41.64
C LYS A 13 10.04 1.41 -40.95
N GLU A 14 11.07 0.96 -40.26
CA GLU A 14 12.13 1.85 -39.78
C GLU A 14 13.18 2.03 -40.88
N ARG A 15 13.60 3.29 -41.10
CA ARG A 15 14.73 3.64 -41.97
C ARG A 15 16.01 3.57 -41.15
N ALA A 16 16.94 2.70 -41.51
CA ALA A 16 18.35 2.80 -41.11
C ALA A 16 19.16 3.43 -42.25
N MET A 17 20.15 4.26 -41.91
CA MET A 17 20.94 5.11 -42.82
C MET A 17 22.29 4.47 -43.24
N ASP A 18 22.54 3.23 -42.87
CA ASP A 18 23.88 2.68 -42.81
C ASP A 18 23.82 1.24 -43.31
N GLY A 19 24.18 1.08 -44.59
CA GLY A 19 23.97 -0.10 -45.45
C GLY A 19 24.64 -1.41 -45.00
N THR A 20 24.30 -1.90 -43.82
CA THR A 20 24.55 -3.27 -43.36
C THR A 20 23.29 -4.11 -43.61
N SER A 21 23.42 -5.23 -44.32
CA SER A 21 22.26 -6.08 -44.64
C SER A 21 21.75 -6.78 -43.39
N TYR A 22 20.56 -6.41 -42.93
CA TYR A 22 19.88 -7.10 -41.83
C TYR A 22 19.17 -8.36 -42.34
N SER A 23 19.55 -9.53 -41.81
CA SER A 23 18.75 -10.75 -41.97
C SER A 23 17.56 -10.68 -41.02
N TRP A 24 16.36 -10.55 -41.57
CA TRP A 24 15.12 -10.53 -40.80
C TRP A 24 14.82 -11.94 -40.27
N LYS A 25 15.05 -12.18 -38.98
CA LYS A 25 14.50 -13.36 -38.30
C LYS A 25 13.08 -13.02 -37.83
N PRO A 26 12.05 -13.76 -38.27
CA PRO A 26 10.69 -13.50 -37.81
C PRO A 26 10.61 -13.73 -36.30
N VAL A 27 10.35 -12.67 -35.54
CA VAL A 27 10.05 -12.75 -34.11
C VAL A 27 8.67 -13.38 -33.97
N ALA A 28 8.63 -14.64 -33.52
CA ALA A 28 7.38 -15.34 -33.28
C ALA A 28 6.72 -14.79 -32.01
N TYR A 29 5.72 -13.91 -32.17
CA TYR A 29 4.84 -13.54 -31.07
C TYR A 29 4.01 -14.76 -30.69
N THR A 30 4.16 -15.21 -29.44
CA THR A 30 3.20 -16.16 -28.86
C THR A 30 1.92 -15.39 -28.51
N VAL A 31 0.77 -16.08 -28.52
CA VAL A 31 -0.58 -15.49 -28.32
C VAL A 31 -0.71 -14.70 -27.00
N THR A 32 0.26 -14.80 -26.10
CA THR A 32 0.33 -14.07 -24.82
C THR A 32 0.99 -12.68 -24.90
N GLY A 33 1.45 -12.22 -26.07
CA GLY A 33 2.01 -10.87 -26.22
C GLY A 33 3.39 -10.65 -25.58
N ALA A 34 4.01 -11.70 -25.00
CA ALA A 34 5.39 -11.65 -24.56
C ALA A 34 6.31 -11.84 -25.78
N SER A 35 7.13 -10.83 -26.08
CA SER A 35 8.22 -10.93 -27.04
C SER A 35 9.10 -12.14 -26.66
N GLY A 36 9.36 -13.03 -27.62
CA GLY A 36 9.97 -14.35 -27.40
C GLY A 36 11.42 -14.36 -26.88
N GLU A 37 11.94 -13.21 -26.45
CA GLU A 37 13.30 -13.04 -25.92
C GLU A 37 13.34 -13.05 -24.38
N LEU A 38 12.20 -12.81 -23.72
CA LEU A 38 12.06 -13.01 -22.28
C LEU A 38 11.68 -14.46 -21.97
N LYS A 39 12.57 -15.40 -22.34
CA LYS A 39 12.67 -16.65 -21.56
C LYS A 39 13.30 -16.29 -20.22
N SER A 40 12.56 -15.57 -19.37
CA SER A 40 12.88 -15.49 -17.96
C SER A 40 13.04 -16.94 -17.50
N ARG A 41 14.24 -17.31 -17.07
CA ARG A 41 14.53 -18.65 -16.57
C ARG A 41 13.52 -18.94 -15.47
N MET A 42 12.59 -19.85 -15.74
CA MET A 42 11.62 -20.29 -14.74
C MET A 42 12.42 -20.94 -13.61
N PRO A 43 12.19 -20.55 -12.35
CA PRO A 43 12.85 -21.19 -11.23
C PRO A 43 12.49 -22.67 -11.21
N GLU A 44 13.46 -23.52 -10.93
CA GLU A 44 13.26 -24.98 -10.90
C GLU A 44 12.66 -25.43 -9.56
N ASN A 45 12.92 -24.66 -8.50
CA ASN A 45 12.49 -24.96 -7.13
C ASN A 45 12.07 -23.67 -6.38
N PRO A 46 11.28 -23.78 -5.30
CA PRO A 46 10.83 -22.62 -4.53
C PRO A 46 11.97 -21.88 -3.80
N ASP A 47 13.06 -22.58 -3.47
CA ASP A 47 14.21 -21.97 -2.78
C ASP A 47 15.00 -21.02 -3.68
N GLU A 48 15.18 -21.37 -4.95
CA GLU A 48 15.77 -20.51 -5.97
C GLU A 48 14.94 -19.24 -6.14
N LEU A 49 13.62 -19.38 -6.26
CA LEU A 49 12.74 -18.23 -6.36
C LEU A 49 12.80 -17.33 -5.11
N ARG A 50 12.89 -17.93 -3.92
CA ARG A 50 13.07 -17.19 -2.67
C ARG A 50 14.37 -16.37 -2.69
N LEU A 51 15.48 -16.96 -3.11
CA LEU A 51 16.77 -16.25 -3.25
C LEU A 51 16.69 -15.12 -4.29
N MET A 52 16.03 -15.37 -5.41
CA MET A 52 15.79 -14.36 -6.45
C MET A 52 14.96 -13.19 -5.92
N ASN A 53 13.87 -13.46 -5.18
CA ASN A 53 13.05 -12.43 -4.56
C ASN A 53 13.80 -11.65 -3.49
N LEU A 54 14.63 -12.31 -2.67
CA LEU A 54 15.46 -11.64 -1.68
C LEU A 54 16.50 -10.71 -2.34
N SER A 55 17.12 -11.16 -3.43
CA SER A 55 18.04 -10.33 -4.22
C SER A 55 17.33 -9.12 -4.82
N LEU A 56 16.12 -9.29 -5.37
CA LEU A 56 15.31 -8.19 -5.89
C LEU A 56 14.93 -7.20 -4.79
N TYR A 57 14.54 -7.69 -3.62
CA TYR A 57 14.22 -6.87 -2.45
C TYR A 57 15.41 -6.00 -2.03
N HIS A 58 16.60 -6.60 -1.86
CA HIS A 58 17.81 -5.84 -1.52
C HIS A 58 18.19 -4.83 -2.61
N ARG A 59 18.01 -5.17 -3.89
CA ARG A 59 18.25 -4.25 -5.00
C ARG A 59 17.32 -3.05 -4.93
N ALA A 60 16.04 -3.27 -4.66
CA ALA A 60 15.06 -2.20 -4.52
C ALA A 60 15.41 -1.27 -3.35
N LEU A 61 15.77 -1.83 -2.19
CA LEU A 61 16.23 -1.04 -1.04
C LEU A 61 17.47 -0.20 -1.36
N LYS A 62 18.45 -0.78 -2.07
CA LYS A 62 19.67 -0.05 -2.44
C LYS A 62 19.41 1.13 -3.39
N GLN A 63 18.36 1.06 -4.21
CA GLN A 63 18.00 2.13 -5.16
C GLN A 63 17.16 3.24 -4.52
N LEU A 64 16.60 3.03 -3.33
CA LEU A 64 15.71 4.00 -2.66
C LEU A 64 16.29 5.42 -2.52
N PRO A 65 17.55 5.62 -2.10
CA PRO A 65 18.09 6.97 -1.97
C PRO A 65 18.09 7.74 -3.28
N GLY A 66 18.49 7.09 -4.38
CA GLY A 66 18.47 7.68 -5.71
C GLY A 66 17.06 8.01 -6.18
N LEU A 67 16.12 7.06 -6.02
CA LEU A 67 14.72 7.28 -6.38
C LEU A 67 14.08 8.42 -5.58
N ARG A 68 14.45 8.59 -4.30
CA ARG A 68 13.94 9.67 -3.45
C ARG A 68 14.36 11.04 -3.98
N GLU A 69 15.62 11.19 -4.36
CA GLU A 69 16.16 12.43 -4.92
C GLU A 69 15.56 12.73 -6.29
N GLU A 70 15.54 11.72 -7.17
CA GLU A 70 15.10 11.84 -8.56
C GLU A 70 13.60 12.18 -8.69
N TYR A 71 12.77 11.56 -7.86
CA TYR A 71 11.32 11.80 -7.86
C TYR A 71 10.86 12.88 -6.87
N ALA A 72 11.79 13.50 -6.13
CA ALA A 72 11.50 14.48 -5.07
C ALA A 72 10.44 14.00 -4.07
N LEU A 73 10.57 12.77 -3.59
CA LEU A 73 9.54 12.10 -2.80
C LEU A 73 9.41 12.71 -1.40
N PRO A 74 8.18 13.12 -0.97
CA PRO A 74 7.95 13.78 0.33
C PRO A 74 7.80 12.78 1.49
N PHE A 75 8.39 11.59 1.38
CA PHE A 75 8.25 10.51 2.37
C PHE A 75 9.54 10.30 3.16
N THR A 76 9.39 9.77 4.38
CA THR A 76 10.54 9.33 5.19
C THR A 76 11.14 8.05 4.61
N GLU A 77 12.40 7.78 4.93
CA GLU A 77 13.06 6.54 4.48
C GLU A 77 12.32 5.29 4.99
N ASP A 78 11.87 5.31 6.24
CA ASP A 78 11.08 4.22 6.83
C ASP A 78 9.77 3.96 6.06
N ALA A 79 9.07 5.02 5.65
CA ALA A 79 7.86 4.89 4.85
C ALA A 79 8.13 4.21 3.50
N LEU A 80 9.23 4.58 2.83
CA LEU A 80 9.65 3.98 1.57
C LEU A 80 10.01 2.49 1.74
N VAL A 81 10.78 2.16 2.78
CA VAL A 81 11.17 0.78 3.11
C VAL A 81 9.92 -0.06 3.41
N ASN A 82 8.97 0.47 4.17
CA ASN A 82 7.71 -0.20 4.50
C ASN A 82 6.84 -0.40 3.25
N ALA A 83 6.79 0.57 2.34
CA ALA A 83 6.07 0.42 1.08
C ALA A 83 6.65 -0.69 0.19
N ILE A 84 7.98 -0.79 0.08
CA ILE A 84 8.62 -1.90 -0.62
C ILE A 84 8.31 -3.22 0.07
N ARG A 85 8.48 -3.30 1.40
CA ARG A 85 8.17 -4.50 2.18
C ARG A 85 6.73 -4.96 1.95
N TYR A 86 5.77 -4.04 1.98
CA TYR A 86 4.37 -4.33 1.73
C TYR A 86 4.15 -4.98 0.35
N LYS A 87 4.78 -4.47 -0.71
CA LYS A 87 4.62 -5.06 -2.06
C LYS A 87 5.10 -6.52 -2.13
N PHE A 88 6.19 -6.85 -1.43
CA PHE A 88 6.67 -8.24 -1.34
C PHE A 88 5.77 -9.11 -0.46
N GLU A 89 5.26 -8.57 0.64
CA GLU A 89 4.37 -9.30 1.55
C GLU A 89 2.96 -9.52 0.98
N LYS A 90 2.48 -8.62 0.12
CA LYS A 90 1.15 -8.68 -0.52
C LYS A 90 0.91 -10.02 -1.23
N TYR A 91 1.96 -10.66 -1.74
CA TYR A 91 1.90 -11.92 -2.46
C TYR A 91 2.62 -13.07 -1.74
N ARG A 92 2.88 -12.94 -0.44
CA ARG A 92 3.61 -13.94 0.36
C ARG A 92 2.99 -15.33 0.30
N ASP A 93 1.66 -15.41 0.23
CA ASP A 93 0.92 -16.67 0.27
C ASP A 93 0.76 -17.34 -1.10
N THR A 94 1.46 -16.84 -2.13
CA THR A 94 1.42 -17.41 -3.48
C THR A 94 2.14 -18.75 -3.52
N SER A 95 1.39 -19.84 -3.70
CA SER A 95 1.93 -21.20 -3.75
C SER A 95 2.36 -21.66 -5.15
N ASP A 96 1.73 -21.17 -6.23
CA ASP A 96 2.11 -21.55 -7.60
C ASP A 96 3.41 -20.84 -8.01
N LEU A 97 4.45 -21.64 -8.23
CA LEU A 97 5.79 -21.20 -8.62
C LEU A 97 5.78 -20.36 -9.91
N ARG A 98 4.90 -20.66 -10.87
CA ARG A 98 4.81 -19.93 -12.14
C ARG A 98 4.25 -18.53 -11.93
N ILE A 99 3.22 -18.40 -11.09
CA ILE A 99 2.64 -17.10 -10.74
C ILE A 99 3.69 -16.27 -10.00
N ALA A 100 4.38 -16.88 -9.04
CA ALA A 100 5.40 -16.19 -8.27
C ALA A 100 6.62 -15.78 -9.14
N ALA A 101 6.98 -16.56 -10.16
CA ALA A 101 7.99 -16.18 -11.15
C ALA A 101 7.55 -15.00 -12.05
N VAL A 102 6.28 -14.96 -12.46
CA VAL A 102 5.70 -13.81 -13.19
C VAL A 102 5.71 -12.57 -12.32
N LEU A 103 5.32 -12.67 -11.04
CA LEU A 103 5.36 -11.57 -10.08
C LEU A 103 6.79 -11.06 -9.86
N HIS A 104 7.76 -11.96 -9.75
CA HIS A 104 9.18 -11.61 -9.66
C HIS A 104 9.64 -10.82 -10.89
N HIS A 105 9.29 -11.30 -12.09
CA HIS A 105 9.64 -10.63 -13.33
C HIS A 105 9.00 -9.24 -13.44
N ARG A 106 7.71 -9.14 -13.08
CA ARG A 106 7.01 -7.84 -12.99
C ARG A 106 7.70 -6.90 -12.01
N GLY A 107 8.10 -7.38 -10.84
CA GLY A 107 8.83 -6.57 -9.86
C GLY A 107 10.17 -6.06 -10.38
N LYS A 108 10.88 -6.85 -11.19
CA LYS A 108 12.10 -6.40 -11.89
C LYS A 108 11.80 -5.28 -12.89
N LEU A 109 10.79 -5.48 -13.75
CA LEU A 109 10.39 -4.48 -14.74
C LEU A 109 9.96 -3.17 -14.07
N GLU A 110 9.11 -3.25 -13.04
CA GLU A 110 8.66 -2.05 -12.32
C GLU A 110 9.83 -1.28 -11.70
N LEU A 111 10.84 -1.99 -11.19
CA LEU A 111 12.05 -1.37 -10.62
C LEU A 111 12.94 -0.74 -11.70
N GLU A 112 13.09 -1.41 -12.84
CA GLU A 112 13.85 -0.90 -14.00
C GLU A 112 13.17 0.34 -14.60
N GLU A 113 11.84 0.34 -14.72
CA GLU A 113 11.05 1.49 -15.15
C GLU A 113 11.23 2.70 -14.23
N MET A 114 11.22 2.48 -12.92
CA MET A 114 11.48 3.55 -11.94
C MET A 114 12.91 4.07 -12.07
N ALA A 115 13.91 3.18 -12.17
CA ALA A 115 15.31 3.57 -12.30
C ALA A 115 15.65 4.28 -13.63
N GLN A 116 14.80 4.14 -14.64
CA GLN A 116 14.93 4.80 -15.95
C GLN A 116 14.03 6.03 -16.10
N ASN A 117 13.33 6.45 -15.04
CA ASN A 117 12.34 7.54 -15.09
C ASN A 117 11.21 7.33 -16.10
N LEU A 118 10.85 6.08 -16.38
CA LEU A 118 9.72 5.79 -17.27
C LEU A 118 8.38 5.97 -16.56
N LYS A 119 8.37 5.97 -15.22
CA LYS A 119 7.19 6.27 -14.41
C LYS A 119 7.11 7.75 -14.06
N THR A 120 5.90 8.26 -13.94
CA THR A 120 5.64 9.61 -13.44
C THR A 120 5.76 9.66 -11.91
N SER A 121 6.14 10.82 -11.35
CA SER A 121 6.23 11.00 -9.89
C SER A 121 4.91 10.67 -9.18
N THR A 122 3.76 11.02 -9.77
CA THR A 122 2.43 10.70 -9.24
C THR A 122 2.20 9.19 -9.09
N GLU A 123 2.64 8.37 -10.05
CA GLU A 123 2.50 6.91 -9.98
C GLU A 123 3.35 6.32 -8.86
N VAL A 124 4.57 6.83 -8.69
CA VAL A 124 5.48 6.41 -7.61
C VAL A 124 4.89 6.79 -6.25
N ILE A 125 4.39 8.02 -6.09
CA ILE A 125 3.74 8.51 -4.87
C ILE A 125 2.52 7.65 -4.52
N ASN A 126 1.65 7.35 -5.48
CA ASN A 126 0.46 6.51 -5.25
C ASN A 126 0.86 5.09 -4.82
N THR A 127 1.93 4.55 -5.40
CA THR A 127 2.47 3.24 -5.04
C THR A 127 2.96 3.21 -3.58
N ILE A 128 3.60 4.29 -3.12
CA ILE A 128 4.09 4.42 -1.74
C ILE A 128 2.93 4.56 -0.75
N ARG A 129 1.95 5.41 -1.07
CA ARG A 129 0.76 5.62 -0.22
C ARG A 129 -0.03 4.34 0.03
N GLU A 130 -0.21 3.49 -0.99
CA GLU A 130 -0.85 2.18 -0.83
C GLU A 130 -0.14 1.33 0.23
N GLY A 131 1.20 1.40 0.29
CA GLY A 131 1.99 0.68 1.28
C GLY A 131 1.84 1.24 2.69
N GLU A 132 1.86 2.56 2.84
CA GLU A 132 1.66 3.23 4.14
C GLU A 132 0.29 2.95 4.73
N GLU A 133 -0.78 3.10 3.92
CA GLU A 133 -2.16 2.85 4.35
C GLU A 133 -2.33 1.44 4.90
N MET A 134 -1.72 0.46 4.23
CA MET A 134 -1.80 -0.95 4.63
C MET A 134 -0.95 -1.26 5.86
N SER A 135 0.21 -0.62 6.00
CA SER A 135 1.02 -0.73 7.23
C SER A 135 0.25 -0.17 8.44
N MET A 136 -0.36 1.02 8.29
CA MET A 136 -1.20 1.62 9.33
C MET A 136 -2.42 0.76 9.65
N ALA A 137 -3.07 0.18 8.64
CA ALA A 137 -4.23 -0.70 8.86
C ALA A 137 -3.86 -1.94 9.68
N ARG A 138 -2.70 -2.56 9.40
CA ARG A 138 -2.19 -3.71 10.18
C ARG A 138 -1.84 -3.33 11.61
N GLU A 139 -1.23 -2.16 11.81
CA GLU A 139 -0.93 -1.67 13.14
C GLU A 139 -2.20 -1.43 13.94
N ARG A 140 -3.21 -0.79 13.34
CA ARG A 140 -4.54 -0.62 13.94
C ARG A 140 -5.16 -1.97 14.31
N GLN A 141 -5.10 -2.95 13.41
CA GLN A 141 -5.63 -4.29 13.67
C GLN A 141 -4.88 -5.00 14.82
N SER A 142 -3.55 -4.86 14.88
CA SER A 142 -2.71 -5.40 15.95
C SER A 142 -2.98 -4.72 17.29
N GLN A 143 -3.16 -3.40 17.30
CA GLN A 143 -3.58 -2.67 18.50
C GLN A 143 -4.98 -3.11 18.95
N MET A 144 -5.91 -3.35 18.03
CA MET A 144 -7.23 -3.87 18.34
C MET A 144 -7.20 -5.31 18.91
N SER A 145 -6.29 -6.16 18.44
CA SER A 145 -6.17 -7.55 18.92
C SER A 145 -5.44 -7.69 20.27
N LYS A 146 -4.67 -6.69 20.68
CA LYS A 146 -4.01 -6.63 22.00
C LYS A 146 -4.97 -6.40 23.16
N PHE A 147 -6.23 -6.03 22.91
CA PHE A 147 -7.25 -5.94 23.94
C PHE A 147 -7.98 -7.28 24.05
N PRO A 148 -7.70 -8.12 25.08
CA PRO A 148 -8.30 -9.45 25.21
C PRO A 148 -9.83 -9.32 25.32
N GLY A 149 -10.58 -10.34 24.90
CA GLY A 149 -12.04 -10.32 24.77
C GLY A 149 -12.83 -9.86 26.01
N GLU A 150 -12.22 -9.85 27.19
CA GLU A 150 -12.78 -9.23 28.40
C GLU A 150 -12.98 -7.72 28.26
N GLU A 151 -12.04 -7.02 27.62
CA GLU A 151 -12.11 -5.57 27.47
C GLU A 151 -13.14 -5.16 26.42
N LYS A 152 -13.31 -5.97 25.37
CA LYS A 152 -14.40 -5.82 24.42
C LYS A 152 -15.76 -5.97 25.11
N SER A 153 -15.88 -6.94 26.02
CA SER A 153 -17.09 -7.14 26.83
C SER A 153 -17.36 -5.97 27.78
N LYS A 154 -16.32 -5.44 28.46
CA LYS A 154 -16.42 -4.24 29.31
C LYS A 154 -16.87 -3.01 28.52
N ARG A 155 -16.29 -2.76 27.34
CA ARG A 155 -16.66 -1.65 26.44
C ARG A 155 -18.10 -1.76 25.95
N LEU A 156 -18.57 -2.96 25.60
CA LEU A 156 -19.97 -3.18 25.21
C LEU A 156 -20.93 -2.95 26.39
N LEU A 157 -20.55 -3.38 27.60
CA LEU A 157 -21.34 -3.13 28.81
C LEU A 157 -21.41 -1.62 29.13
N GLN A 158 -20.31 -0.90 28.94
CA GLN A 158 -20.23 0.54 29.12
C GLN A 158 -21.09 1.29 28.10
N LEU A 159 -21.04 0.91 26.82
CA LEU A 159 -21.94 1.47 25.80
C LEU A 159 -23.40 1.28 26.17
N LYS A 160 -23.80 0.09 26.64
CA LYS A 160 -25.19 -0.14 27.09
C LYS A 160 -25.57 0.80 28.23
N LYS A 161 -24.72 0.96 29.25
CA LYS A 161 -24.95 1.90 30.35
C LYS A 161 -25.11 3.34 29.85
N TRP A 162 -24.28 3.77 28.89
CA TRP A 162 -24.37 5.11 28.30
C TRP A 162 -25.61 5.33 27.44
N HIS A 163 -26.08 4.29 26.74
CA HIS A 163 -27.39 4.32 26.06
C HIS A 163 -28.54 4.44 27.05
N GLU A 164 -28.50 3.66 28.13
CA GLU A 164 -29.51 3.70 29.21
C GLU A 164 -29.57 5.07 29.89
N SER A 165 -28.43 5.73 30.07
CA SER A 165 -28.36 7.09 30.61
C SER A 165 -28.60 8.20 29.58
N GLY A 166 -28.80 7.87 28.30
CA GLY A 166 -29.00 8.85 27.23
C GLY A 166 -27.79 9.74 26.92
N ILE A 167 -26.57 9.31 27.29
CA ILE A 167 -25.32 10.05 27.02
C ILE A 167 -24.95 9.95 25.54
N ILE A 168 -25.22 8.79 24.92
CA ILE A 168 -24.92 8.53 23.51
C ILE A 168 -26.21 8.26 22.71
N PRO A 169 -26.27 8.62 21.42
CA PRO A 169 -27.42 8.34 20.57
C PRO A 169 -27.57 6.83 20.30
N ARG A 170 -28.82 6.33 20.24
CA ARG A 170 -29.13 4.91 19.96
C ARG A 170 -28.58 4.37 18.63
N SER A 171 -28.19 5.24 17.70
CA SER A 171 -27.54 4.86 16.44
C SER A 171 -26.10 4.33 16.62
N VAL A 172 -25.45 4.62 17.75
CA VAL A 172 -24.07 4.20 18.05
C VAL A 172 -24.06 2.80 18.65
N THR A 173 -23.93 1.78 17.81
CA THR A 173 -24.05 0.36 18.19
C THR A 173 -22.71 -0.32 18.49
N THR A 174 -21.61 0.16 17.92
CA THR A 174 -20.28 -0.41 18.09
C THR A 174 -19.30 0.57 18.75
N TRP A 175 -18.23 0.05 19.34
CA TRP A 175 -17.19 0.90 19.94
C TRP A 175 -16.50 1.79 18.91
N ASP A 176 -16.30 1.30 17.69
CA ASP A 176 -15.70 2.08 16.61
C ASP A 176 -16.62 3.24 16.19
N GLN A 177 -17.93 3.00 16.11
CA GLN A 177 -18.92 4.06 15.88
C GLN A 177 -18.90 5.09 17.01
N PHE A 178 -18.70 4.65 18.26
CA PHE A 178 -18.57 5.56 19.40
C PHE A 178 -17.33 6.44 19.30
N LEU A 179 -16.18 5.87 18.91
CA LEU A 179 -14.95 6.65 18.72
C LEU A 179 -15.12 7.71 17.63
N LEU A 180 -15.75 7.37 16.51
CA LEU A 180 -16.06 8.32 15.43
C LEU A 180 -17.02 9.41 15.90
N TRP A 181 -18.13 9.02 16.52
CA TRP A 181 -19.11 9.95 17.07
C TRP A 181 -18.49 10.90 18.10
N ARG A 182 -17.62 10.39 18.98
CA ARG A 182 -16.91 11.18 19.99
C ARG A 182 -16.03 12.25 19.33
N VAL A 183 -15.30 11.92 18.27
CA VAL A 183 -14.46 12.88 17.53
C VAL A 183 -15.33 13.98 16.91
N GLU A 184 -16.45 13.61 16.30
CA GLU A 184 -17.40 14.57 15.73
C GLU A 184 -18.01 15.49 16.78
N GLU A 185 -18.49 14.96 17.90
CA GLU A 185 -19.07 15.77 18.99
C GLU A 185 -18.02 16.66 19.66
N THR A 186 -16.78 16.17 19.82
CA THR A 186 -15.69 16.99 20.34
C THR A 186 -15.44 18.18 19.40
N ARG A 187 -15.40 17.94 18.09
CA ARG A 187 -15.24 19.00 17.10
C ARG A 187 -16.42 20.00 17.13
N LYS A 188 -17.66 19.52 17.24
CA LYS A 188 -18.85 20.40 17.36
C LYS A 188 -18.78 21.26 18.61
N PHE A 189 -18.39 20.66 19.74
CA PHE A 189 -18.21 21.36 21.00
C PHE A 189 -17.13 22.42 20.91
N GLU A 190 -15.95 22.10 20.35
CA GLU A 190 -14.85 23.07 20.15
C GLU A 190 -15.29 24.25 19.27
N THR A 191 -15.98 23.96 18.17
CA THR A 191 -16.54 24.98 17.28
C THR A 191 -17.50 25.89 18.04
N PHE A 192 -18.48 25.30 18.72
CA PHE A 192 -19.47 26.04 19.51
C PHE A 192 -18.83 26.87 20.65
N ALA A 193 -17.87 26.30 21.38
CA ALA A 193 -17.20 26.95 22.49
C ALA A 193 -16.39 28.17 22.03
N THR A 194 -15.73 28.05 20.88
CA THR A 194 -14.96 29.14 20.28
C THR A 194 -15.89 30.22 19.72
N GLU A 195 -16.94 29.84 18.97
CA GLU A 195 -17.91 30.77 18.38
C GLU A 195 -18.72 31.53 19.43
N SER A 196 -19.04 30.87 20.55
CA SER A 196 -19.76 31.48 21.67
C SER A 196 -18.86 32.31 22.59
N GLY A 197 -17.54 32.32 22.35
CA GLY A 197 -16.57 33.02 23.18
C GLY A 197 -16.44 32.46 24.61
N LEU A 198 -16.85 31.21 24.84
CA LEU A 198 -16.74 30.56 26.15
C LEU A 198 -15.30 30.16 26.48
N PHE A 199 -14.55 29.74 25.46
CA PHE A 199 -13.15 29.34 25.57
C PHE A 199 -12.37 29.85 24.37
N SER A 200 -11.10 30.21 24.58
CA SER A 200 -10.16 30.36 23.48
C SER A 200 -9.71 28.98 22.96
N ALA A 201 -9.21 28.94 21.73
CA ALA A 201 -8.62 27.72 21.17
C ALA A 201 -7.44 27.20 22.01
N GLU A 202 -6.69 28.10 22.65
CA GLU A 202 -5.56 27.77 23.53
C GLU A 202 -6.05 27.13 24.84
N ASP A 203 -7.12 27.67 25.45
CA ASP A 203 -7.71 27.12 26.68
C ASP A 203 -8.26 25.71 26.46
N LEU A 204 -8.88 25.46 25.29
CA LEU A 204 -9.40 24.14 24.93
C LEU A 204 -8.26 23.13 24.83
N GLU A 205 -7.14 23.50 24.22
CA GLU A 205 -6.00 22.62 24.06
C GLU A 205 -5.28 22.34 25.39
N GLU A 206 -5.17 23.34 26.26
CA GLU A 206 -4.64 23.15 27.61
C GLU A 206 -5.56 22.25 28.47
N ASN A 207 -6.87 22.44 28.37
CA ASN A 207 -7.85 21.60 29.06
C ASN A 207 -7.80 20.14 28.59
N LYS A 208 -7.57 19.88 27.31
CA LYS A 208 -7.34 18.49 26.81
C LYS A 208 -6.11 17.86 27.47
N LYS A 209 -5.00 18.61 27.55
CA LYS A 209 -3.76 18.14 28.19
C LYS A 209 -3.96 17.87 29.69
N ARG A 210 -4.76 18.69 30.37
CA ARG A 210 -5.10 18.46 31.78
C ARG A 210 -6.04 17.27 31.93
N ALA A 211 -7.07 17.15 31.09
CA ALA A 211 -8.04 16.07 31.15
C ALA A 211 -7.40 14.69 30.92
N SER A 212 -6.43 14.57 30.02
CA SER A 212 -5.69 13.32 29.80
C SER A 212 -4.85 12.90 31.01
N THR A 213 -4.49 13.85 31.89
CA THR A 213 -3.67 13.60 33.08
C THR A 213 -4.52 13.15 34.29
N TYR A 214 -5.74 13.68 34.44
CA TYR A 214 -6.54 13.47 35.66
C TYR A 214 -7.76 12.56 35.49
N CYS A 215 -8.24 12.34 34.26
CA CYS A 215 -9.45 11.55 34.04
C CYS A 215 -9.10 10.13 33.58
N SER A 216 -8.92 9.21 34.53
CA SER A 216 -8.75 7.77 34.26
C SER A 216 -10.08 7.03 34.02
N ILE A 217 -11.18 7.76 33.80
CA ILE A 217 -12.44 7.17 33.31
C ILE A 217 -12.35 6.84 31.81
N MET A 218 -11.21 7.12 31.16
CA MET A 218 -10.86 6.58 29.85
C MET A 218 -10.39 5.13 29.92
#